data_AF-A0AAE0KPT5-F1
#
_entry.id   AF-A0AAE0KPT5-F1
#
_cell.length_a   1.000
_cell.length_b   1.000
_cell.length_c   1.000
_cell.angle_alpha   90.00
_cell.angle_beta   90.00
_cell.angle_gamma   90.00
#
_symmetry.space_group_name_H-M   'P 1'
#
loop_
_entity.id
_entity.type
_entity.pdbx_description
1 polymer ?
#
loop_
_entity_poly.entity_id
_entity_poly.type
_entity_poly.pdbx_seq_one_letter_code
_entity_poly.pdbx_strand_id
1 'polypeptide(L)'
;MIIEESQDVDHSEIIEKVMGEEPKIASALKNFCSMKLADGDQDQAARTMKMARALSLAINAHILPQPPQWGLLHPQGENQTAIDRLSQIAVYKVLFKMRQMLSSRENAKATQLFGRTLLEFVLSDVRASVESSVPDGEREQLSSFLDAFQLELEKVDSLVWCRDFNAEIEKRHAQRREEAKQRANKEEEQQVQYMRDQIGALVRDARNDGYEGNTSGAGLE
;
A
#
# COMPACT_ATOMS: atom_id res chain seq x y z
N MET A 1 5.34 -39.03 -32.19
CA MET A 1 5.90 -38.24 -31.09
C MET A 1 6.45 -36.97 -31.71
N ILE A 2 5.62 -35.91 -31.76
CA ILE A 2 6.03 -34.63 -32.36
C ILE A 2 6.84 -33.92 -31.29
N ILE A 3 8.15 -33.81 -31.51
CA ILE A 3 9.02 -32.94 -30.73
C ILE A 3 8.72 -31.55 -31.27
N GLU A 4 7.81 -30.82 -30.63
CA GLU A 4 7.61 -29.40 -30.93
C GLU A 4 8.92 -28.68 -30.59
N GLU A 5 9.66 -28.28 -31.63
CA GLU A 5 10.68 -27.26 -31.53
C GLU A 5 9.98 -25.97 -31.06
N SER A 6 9.99 -25.80 -29.74
CA SER A 6 9.61 -24.56 -29.06
C SER A 6 10.42 -23.43 -29.69
N GLN A 7 9.79 -22.57 -30.48
CA GLN A 7 10.32 -21.23 -30.71
C GLN A 7 10.55 -20.62 -29.34
N ASP A 8 11.82 -20.46 -28.96
CA ASP A 8 12.21 -19.77 -27.73
C ASP A 8 11.76 -18.32 -27.86
N VAL A 9 10.57 -18.03 -27.36
CA VAL A 9 10.11 -16.67 -27.13
C VAL A 9 11.08 -16.07 -26.13
N ASP A 10 11.78 -15.02 -26.55
CA ASP A 10 12.70 -14.32 -25.66
C ASP A 10 11.92 -13.77 -24.46
N HIS A 11 12.24 -14.29 -23.28
CA HIS A 11 11.62 -13.92 -22.01
C HIS A 11 12.55 -13.02 -21.16
N SER A 12 13.66 -12.53 -21.73
CA SER A 12 14.68 -11.76 -21.00
C SER A 12 14.10 -10.53 -20.31
N GLU A 13 13.24 -9.77 -20.99
CA GLU A 13 12.60 -8.58 -20.40
C GLU A 13 11.73 -8.91 -19.17
N ILE A 14 10.98 -10.02 -19.22
CA ILE A 14 10.15 -10.47 -18.10
C ILE A 14 11.03 -10.91 -16.93
N ILE A 15 12.11 -11.65 -17.23
CA ILE A 15 13.07 -12.11 -16.22
C ILE A 15 13.73 -10.91 -15.53
N GLU A 16 14.23 -9.94 -16.29
CA GLU A 16 14.84 -8.73 -15.76
C GLU A 16 13.87 -7.94 -14.89
N LYS A 17 12.62 -7.77 -15.34
CA LYS A 17 11.56 -7.11 -14.56
C LYS A 17 11.33 -7.82 -13.23
N VAL A 18 11.06 -9.13 -13.26
CA VAL A 18 10.75 -9.92 -12.06
C VAL A 18 11.94 -9.98 -11.09
N MET A 19 13.16 -10.11 -11.59
CA MET A 19 14.36 -10.13 -10.76
C MET A 19 14.69 -8.76 -10.16
N GLY A 20 14.41 -7.69 -10.91
CA GLY A 20 14.62 -6.30 -10.49
C GLY A 20 13.55 -5.74 -9.55
N GLU A 21 12.46 -6.47 -9.31
CA GLU A 21 11.39 -6.03 -8.42
C GLU A 21 11.87 -5.78 -7.00
N GLU A 22 11.55 -4.61 -6.47
CA GLU A 22 11.73 -4.26 -5.07
C GLU A 22 10.46 -3.55 -4.56
N PRO A 23 10.05 -3.78 -3.30
CA PRO A 23 10.67 -4.69 -2.33
C PRO A 23 10.35 -6.16 -2.63
N LYS A 24 11.26 -7.05 -2.24
CA LYS A 24 10.97 -8.50 -2.16
C LYS A 24 9.84 -8.79 -1.18
N ILE A 25 9.12 -9.89 -1.36
CA ILE A 25 7.94 -10.25 -0.52
C ILE A 25 8.28 -10.23 0.98
N ALA A 26 9.46 -10.73 1.38
CA ALA A 26 9.89 -10.72 2.77
C ALA A 26 10.05 -9.30 3.34
N SER A 27 10.50 -8.35 2.53
CA SER A 27 10.61 -6.94 2.91
C SER A 27 9.24 -6.27 2.92
N ALA A 28 8.38 -6.55 1.94
CA ALA A 28 7.00 -6.08 1.93
C ALA A 28 6.22 -6.54 3.18
N LEU A 29 6.33 -7.81 3.57
CA LEU A 29 5.69 -8.30 4.80
C LEU A 29 6.17 -7.56 6.05
N LYS A 30 7.47 -7.23 6.13
CA LYS A 30 8.00 -6.42 7.23
C LYS A 30 7.46 -5.00 7.20
N ASN A 31 7.43 -4.35 6.04
CA ASN A 31 6.87 -3.01 5.86
C ASN A 31 5.40 -2.98 6.30
N PHE A 32 4.62 -3.98 5.87
CA PHE A 32 3.22 -4.12 6.26
C PHE A 32 3.05 -4.31 7.77
N CYS A 33 3.84 -5.19 8.39
CA CYS A 33 3.85 -5.33 9.85
C CYS A 33 4.16 -3.98 10.51
N SER A 34 5.26 -3.31 10.13
CA SER A 34 5.65 -2.01 10.69
C SER A 34 4.53 -0.97 10.61
N MET A 35 3.78 -0.93 9.49
CA MET A 35 2.61 -0.05 9.37
C MET A 35 1.52 -0.41 10.38
N LYS A 36 1.16 -1.68 10.50
CA LYS A 36 0.15 -2.14 11.49
C LYS A 36 0.59 -1.91 12.93
N LEU A 37 1.89 -1.97 13.22
CA LEU A 37 2.45 -1.69 14.54
C LEU A 37 2.32 -0.22 14.94
N ALA A 38 2.47 0.69 13.98
CA ALA A 38 2.36 2.12 14.23
C ALA A 38 0.95 2.53 14.69
N ASP A 39 -0.06 1.69 14.47
CA ASP A 39 -1.46 1.93 14.87
C ASP A 39 -1.73 1.64 16.36
N GLY A 40 -0.78 1.06 17.12
CA GLY A 40 -0.72 1.28 18.58
C GLY A 40 -1.04 0.14 19.56
N ASP A 41 -0.98 -1.14 19.19
CA ASP A 41 -1.13 -2.26 20.15
C ASP A 41 0.07 -3.25 20.10
N GLN A 42 0.77 -3.41 21.22
CA GLN A 42 1.91 -4.34 21.34
C GLN A 42 1.48 -5.81 21.26
N ASP A 43 0.29 -6.19 21.75
CA ASP A 43 -0.18 -7.57 21.64
C ASP A 43 -0.58 -7.88 20.18
N GLN A 44 -1.11 -6.88 19.48
CA GLN A 44 -1.36 -6.95 18.04
C GLN A 44 -0.04 -7.10 17.26
N ALA A 45 1.08 -6.63 17.80
CA ALA A 45 2.39 -6.78 17.17
C ALA A 45 2.83 -8.23 17.00
N ALA A 46 2.82 -8.97 18.12
CA ALA A 46 3.22 -10.36 18.14
C ALA A 46 2.31 -11.20 17.23
N ARG A 47 0.99 -10.92 17.26
CA ARG A 47 0.00 -11.58 16.39
C ARG A 47 0.27 -11.28 14.91
N THR A 48 0.46 -10.02 14.53
CA THR A 48 0.72 -9.61 13.15
C THR A 48 1.99 -10.27 12.60
N MET A 49 3.08 -10.29 13.39
CA MET A 49 4.32 -10.96 13.02
C MET A 49 4.16 -12.47 12.87
N LYS A 50 3.32 -13.11 13.71
CA LYS A 50 2.98 -14.53 13.60
C LYS A 50 2.24 -14.81 12.29
N MET A 51 1.26 -14.00 11.91
CA MET A 51 0.51 -14.16 10.66
C MET A 51 1.39 -13.94 9.42
N ALA A 52 2.24 -12.91 9.44
CA ALA A 52 3.21 -12.67 8.38
C ALA A 52 4.19 -13.86 8.21
N ARG A 53 4.61 -14.48 9.31
CA ARG A 53 5.45 -15.68 9.28
C ARG A 53 4.70 -16.88 8.70
N ALA A 54 3.45 -17.11 9.09
CA ALA A 54 2.63 -18.19 8.54
C ALA A 54 2.46 -18.05 7.02
N LEU A 55 2.13 -16.85 6.54
CA LEU A 55 2.05 -16.55 5.11
C LEU A 55 3.39 -16.76 4.39
N SER A 56 4.49 -16.25 4.95
CA SER A 56 5.83 -16.42 4.37
C SER A 56 6.24 -17.90 4.27
N LEU A 57 5.90 -18.71 5.28
CA LEU A 57 6.14 -20.16 5.24
C LEU A 57 5.30 -20.84 4.15
N ALA A 58 4.01 -20.52 4.05
CA ALA A 58 3.14 -21.09 3.02
C ALA A 58 3.59 -20.71 1.60
N ILE A 59 3.97 -19.45 1.35
CA ILE A 59 4.51 -19.02 0.05
C ILE A 59 5.78 -19.80 -0.28
N ASN A 60 6.68 -19.96 0.68
CA ASN A 60 7.92 -20.71 0.47
C ASN A 60 7.69 -22.21 0.25
N ALA A 61 6.65 -22.79 0.84
CA ALA A 61 6.26 -24.18 0.65
C ALA A 61 5.40 -24.42 -0.60
N HIS A 62 4.78 -23.38 -1.16
CA HIS A 62 3.87 -23.49 -2.29
C HIS A 62 4.60 -23.96 -3.56
N ILE A 63 4.05 -25.00 -4.18
CA ILE A 63 4.50 -25.58 -5.44
C ILE A 63 3.59 -25.04 -6.54
N LEU A 64 4.18 -24.29 -7.47
CA LEU A 64 3.46 -23.76 -8.62
C LEU A 64 2.96 -24.90 -9.52
N PRO A 65 1.67 -24.93 -9.90
CA PRO A 65 1.18 -25.85 -10.93
C PRO A 65 1.93 -25.69 -12.25
N GLN A 66 1.94 -26.74 -13.09
CA GLN A 66 2.47 -26.62 -14.45
C GLN A 66 1.66 -25.56 -15.23
N PRO A 67 2.26 -24.80 -16.17
CA PRO A 67 1.55 -23.72 -16.87
C PRO A 67 0.20 -24.12 -17.51
N PRO A 68 0.06 -25.29 -18.18
CA PRO A 68 -1.25 -25.71 -18.69
C PRO A 68 -2.27 -25.96 -17.57
N GLN A 69 -1.84 -26.56 -16.45
CA GLN A 69 -2.71 -26.82 -15.30
C GLN A 69 -3.13 -25.52 -14.60
N TRP A 70 -2.21 -24.57 -14.45
CA TRP A 70 -2.54 -23.24 -13.93
C TRP A 70 -3.58 -22.54 -14.81
N GLY A 71 -3.45 -22.65 -16.14
CA GLY A 71 -4.43 -22.11 -17.07
C GLY A 71 -5.85 -22.66 -16.88
N LEU A 72 -5.98 -23.92 -16.48
CA LEU A 72 -7.27 -24.56 -16.15
C LEU A 72 -7.82 -24.10 -14.81
N LEU A 73 -6.96 -23.90 -13.80
CA LEU A 73 -7.35 -23.45 -12.46
C LEU A 73 -7.74 -21.97 -12.42
N HIS A 74 -7.13 -21.16 -13.28
CA HIS A 74 -7.35 -19.71 -13.36
C HIS A 74 -7.84 -19.34 -14.75
N PRO A 75 -9.11 -19.63 -15.11
CA PRO A 75 -9.64 -19.33 -16.43
C PRO A 75 -9.59 -17.82 -16.74
N GLN A 76 -9.66 -17.47 -18.03
CA GLN A 76 -9.69 -16.08 -18.48
C GLN A 76 -10.91 -15.36 -17.88
N GLY A 77 -10.70 -14.20 -17.26
CA GLY A 77 -11.78 -13.41 -16.69
C GLY A 77 -12.65 -12.76 -17.77
N GLU A 78 -13.91 -12.44 -17.45
CA GLU A 78 -14.89 -11.88 -18.40
C GLU A 78 -14.41 -10.59 -19.08
N ASN A 79 -13.63 -9.78 -18.37
CA ASN A 79 -13.10 -8.49 -18.86
C ASN A 79 -11.64 -8.56 -19.32
N GLN A 80 -11.03 -9.75 -19.32
CA GLN A 80 -9.62 -9.91 -19.69
C GLN A 80 -9.49 -10.08 -21.21
N THR A 81 -8.68 -9.27 -21.87
CA THR A 81 -8.45 -9.46 -23.31
C THR A 81 -7.56 -10.69 -23.57
N ALA A 82 -7.61 -11.22 -24.80
CA ALA A 82 -6.74 -12.34 -25.19
C ALA A 82 -5.24 -11.98 -25.07
N ILE A 83 -4.88 -10.74 -25.38
CA ILE A 83 -3.48 -10.26 -25.27
C ILE A 83 -3.05 -10.24 -23.80
N ASP A 84 -3.87 -9.66 -22.92
CA ASP A 84 -3.58 -9.62 -21.47
C ASP A 84 -3.42 -11.04 -20.91
N ARG A 85 -4.26 -11.96 -21.37
CA ARG A 85 -4.19 -13.37 -20.95
C ARG A 85 -2.90 -14.04 -21.42
N LEU A 86 -2.48 -13.80 -22.66
CA LEU A 86 -1.21 -14.33 -23.17
C LEU A 86 -0.01 -13.75 -22.41
N SER A 87 -0.02 -12.45 -22.12
CA SER A 87 1.00 -11.80 -21.30
C SER A 87 1.05 -12.39 -19.88
N GLN A 88 -0.12 -12.60 -19.26
CA GLN A 88 -0.22 -13.23 -17.94
C GLN A 88 0.36 -14.66 -17.94
N ILE A 89 0.05 -15.47 -18.97
CA ILE A 89 0.59 -16.83 -19.12
C ILE A 89 2.11 -16.78 -19.32
N ALA A 90 2.63 -15.83 -20.11
CA ALA A 90 4.06 -15.68 -20.33
C ALA A 90 4.79 -15.36 -19.01
N VAL A 91 4.27 -14.41 -18.22
CA VAL A 91 4.80 -14.08 -16.89
C VAL A 91 4.76 -15.32 -15.98
N TYR A 92 3.64 -16.04 -15.95
CA TYR A 92 3.52 -17.26 -15.14
C TYR A 92 4.56 -18.33 -15.53
N LYS A 93 4.77 -18.56 -16.84
CA LYS A 93 5.78 -19.52 -17.32
C LYS A 93 7.18 -19.15 -16.84
N VAL A 94 7.53 -17.86 -16.87
CA VAL A 94 8.81 -17.37 -16.34
C VAL A 94 8.92 -17.61 -14.84
N LEU A 95 7.90 -17.22 -14.06
CA LEU A 95 7.86 -17.46 -12.62
C LEU A 95 7.99 -18.95 -12.28
N PHE A 96 7.28 -19.81 -13.00
CA PHE A 96 7.34 -21.26 -12.85
C PHE A 96 8.76 -21.79 -13.08
N LYS A 97 9.40 -21.43 -14.19
CA LYS A 97 10.78 -21.85 -14.48
C LYS A 97 11.77 -21.32 -13.45
N MET A 98 11.66 -20.06 -13.06
CA MET A 98 12.49 -19.47 -12.01
C MET A 98 12.30 -20.17 -10.66
N ARG A 99 11.06 -20.55 -10.32
CA ARG A 99 10.75 -21.29 -9.10
C ARG A 99 11.38 -22.69 -9.12
N GLN A 100 11.34 -23.39 -10.25
CA GLN A 100 12.03 -24.69 -10.41
C GLN A 100 13.55 -24.55 -10.24
N MET A 101 14.15 -23.51 -10.84
CA MET A 101 15.57 -23.21 -10.65
C MET A 101 15.92 -22.82 -9.22
N LEU A 102 14.97 -22.26 -8.46
CA LEU A 102 15.16 -21.94 -7.06
C LEU A 102 15.19 -23.21 -6.20
N SER A 103 14.34 -24.19 -6.51
CA SER A 103 14.26 -25.46 -5.79
C SER A 103 15.54 -26.30 -5.87
N SER A 104 16.40 -26.08 -6.86
CA SER A 104 17.71 -26.74 -6.95
C SER A 104 18.80 -26.06 -6.12
N ARG A 105 18.54 -24.85 -5.58
CA ARG A 105 19.49 -24.12 -4.74
C ARG A 105 19.21 -24.41 -3.27
N GLU A 106 20.25 -24.76 -2.53
CA GLU A 106 20.15 -25.00 -1.09
C GLU A 106 19.71 -23.71 -0.36
N ASN A 107 18.73 -23.83 0.54
CA ASN A 107 18.24 -22.76 1.42
C ASN A 107 17.62 -21.53 0.72
N ALA A 108 17.36 -21.58 -0.59
CA ALA A 108 16.83 -20.43 -1.31
C ALA A 108 15.30 -20.29 -1.09
N LYS A 109 14.87 -19.09 -0.68
CA LYS A 109 13.46 -18.78 -0.34
C LYS A 109 12.83 -17.92 -1.43
N ALA A 110 11.62 -18.29 -1.90
CA ALA A 110 10.89 -17.47 -2.87
C ALA A 110 10.64 -16.07 -2.33
N THR A 111 10.30 -15.94 -1.05
CA THR A 111 10.00 -14.63 -0.46
C THR A 111 11.19 -13.68 -0.43
N GLN A 112 12.42 -14.18 -0.61
CA GLN A 112 13.63 -13.36 -0.70
C GLN A 112 14.05 -13.03 -2.14
N LEU A 113 13.56 -13.78 -3.13
CA LEU A 113 13.94 -13.59 -4.53
C LEU A 113 12.89 -12.80 -5.32
N PHE A 114 11.62 -13.07 -5.05
CA PHE A 114 10.50 -12.51 -5.80
C PHE A 114 9.83 -11.36 -5.05
N GLY A 115 9.27 -10.43 -5.82
CA GLY A 115 8.52 -9.29 -5.33
C GLY A 115 7.01 -9.46 -5.54
N ARG A 116 6.37 -8.33 -5.87
CA ARG A 116 4.92 -8.18 -6.03
C ARG A 116 4.35 -9.16 -7.04
N THR A 117 5.01 -9.35 -8.18
CA THR A 117 4.43 -10.10 -9.28
C THR A 117 4.26 -11.58 -8.96
N LEU A 118 5.18 -12.25 -8.23
CA LEU A 118 4.91 -13.64 -7.82
C LEU A 118 3.66 -13.71 -6.93
N LEU A 119 3.51 -12.76 -6.01
CA LEU A 119 2.45 -12.79 -5.01
C LEU A 119 1.06 -12.70 -5.67
N GLU A 120 0.91 -11.92 -6.74
CA GLU A 120 -0.33 -11.81 -7.52
C GLU A 120 -0.83 -13.16 -8.08
N PHE A 121 0.07 -14.11 -8.34
CA PHE A 121 -0.28 -15.43 -8.87
C PHE A 121 -0.51 -16.48 -7.79
N VAL A 122 0.05 -16.31 -6.59
CA VAL A 122 0.06 -17.37 -5.56
C VAL A 122 -0.79 -17.05 -4.35
N LEU A 123 -1.12 -15.77 -4.10
CA LEU A 123 -1.76 -15.37 -2.85
C LEU A 123 -3.11 -16.07 -2.62
N SER A 124 -3.94 -16.18 -3.66
CA SER A 124 -5.22 -16.91 -3.61
C SER A 124 -5.03 -18.37 -3.20
N ASP A 125 -4.03 -19.02 -3.77
CA ASP A 125 -3.81 -20.45 -3.63
C ASP A 125 -3.21 -20.77 -2.27
N VAL A 126 -2.33 -19.92 -1.77
CA VAL A 126 -1.73 -20.09 -0.45
C VAL A 126 -2.69 -19.72 0.68
N ARG A 127 -3.69 -18.86 0.45
CA ARG A 127 -4.64 -18.41 1.48
C ARG A 127 -5.27 -19.58 2.23
N ALA A 128 -5.86 -20.53 1.50
CA ALA A 128 -6.51 -21.69 2.10
C ALA A 128 -5.51 -22.55 2.92
N SER A 129 -4.29 -22.69 2.43
CA SER A 129 -3.22 -23.41 3.14
C SER A 129 -2.85 -22.72 4.45
N VAL A 130 -2.65 -21.39 4.44
CA VAL A 130 -2.34 -20.62 5.66
C VAL A 130 -3.50 -20.69 6.66
N GLU A 131 -4.74 -20.52 6.22
CA GLU A 131 -5.93 -20.58 7.07
C GLU A 131 -6.14 -21.95 7.73
N SER A 132 -5.75 -23.03 7.04
CA SER A 132 -5.75 -24.37 7.60
C SER A 132 -4.62 -24.62 8.60
N SER A 133 -3.53 -23.86 8.53
CA SER A 133 -2.33 -24.05 9.35
C SER A 133 -2.40 -23.37 10.73
N VAL A 134 -3.39 -22.49 10.94
CA VAL A 134 -3.58 -21.77 12.20
C VAL A 134 -4.74 -22.34 13.01
N PRO A 135 -4.68 -22.27 14.36
CA PRO A 135 -5.79 -22.67 15.22
C PRO A 135 -7.08 -21.90 14.92
N ASP A 136 -8.24 -22.53 15.12
CA ASP A 136 -9.57 -21.94 14.86
C ASP A 136 -9.75 -20.57 15.50
N GLY A 137 -9.27 -20.39 16.74
CA GLY A 137 -9.37 -19.12 17.47
C GLY A 137 -8.54 -17.97 16.89
N GLU A 138 -7.64 -18.24 15.94
CA GLU A 138 -6.81 -17.22 15.28
C GLU A 138 -7.20 -16.98 13.80
N ARG A 139 -8.11 -17.80 13.25
CA ARG A 139 -8.47 -17.75 11.82
C ARG A 139 -9.05 -16.40 11.39
N GLU A 140 -9.92 -15.81 12.21
CA GLU A 140 -10.53 -14.52 11.89
C GLU A 140 -9.48 -13.40 11.78
N GLN A 141 -8.52 -13.38 12.72
CA GLN A 141 -7.43 -12.42 12.73
C GLN A 141 -6.48 -12.64 11.54
N LEU A 142 -6.19 -13.89 11.21
CA LEU A 142 -5.42 -14.23 10.02
C LEU A 142 -6.14 -13.78 8.76
N SER A 143 -7.44 -14.06 8.62
CA SER A 143 -8.20 -13.68 7.42
C SER A 143 -8.23 -12.17 7.27
N SER A 144 -8.47 -11.42 8.35
CA SER A 144 -8.38 -9.96 8.37
C SER A 144 -6.98 -9.45 7.99
N PHE A 145 -5.92 -10.10 8.46
CA PHE A 145 -4.55 -9.79 8.07
C PHE A 145 -4.32 -10.02 6.58
N LEU A 146 -4.77 -11.16 6.03
CA LEU A 146 -4.62 -11.51 4.62
C LEU A 146 -5.41 -10.58 3.71
N ASP A 147 -6.65 -10.24 4.07
CA ASP A 147 -7.48 -9.28 3.33
C ASP A 147 -6.83 -7.89 3.31
N ALA A 148 -6.34 -7.41 4.46
CA ALA A 148 -5.66 -6.13 4.54
C ALA A 148 -4.34 -6.13 3.73
N PHE A 149 -3.60 -7.24 3.72
CA PHE A 149 -2.37 -7.35 2.94
C PHE A 149 -2.65 -7.46 1.43
N GLN A 150 -3.70 -8.19 1.04
CA GLN A 150 -4.16 -8.26 -0.34
C GLN A 150 -4.59 -6.88 -0.85
N LEU A 151 -5.29 -6.09 -0.03
CA LEU A 151 -5.65 -4.73 -0.40
C LEU A 151 -4.42 -3.85 -0.67
N GLU A 152 -3.32 -4.04 0.07
CA GLU A 152 -2.05 -3.35 -0.22
C GLU A 152 -1.39 -3.84 -1.51
N LEU A 153 -1.60 -5.11 -1.89
CA LEU A 153 -1.16 -5.66 -3.18
C LEU A 153 -1.93 -5.09 -4.38
N GLU A 154 -3.15 -4.60 -4.18
CA GLU A 154 -3.97 -4.00 -5.24
C GLU A 154 -3.69 -2.50 -5.42
N LYS A 155 -3.19 -1.82 -4.38
CA LYS A 155 -2.86 -0.38 -4.41
C LYS A 155 -1.62 -0.09 -5.26
N VAL A 156 -1.71 0.92 -6.13
CA VAL A 156 -0.59 1.35 -6.99
C VAL A 156 0.49 2.08 -6.18
N ASP A 157 0.08 2.89 -5.20
CA ASP A 157 0.92 3.75 -4.37
C ASP A 157 1.12 3.22 -2.94
N SER A 158 0.98 1.90 -2.77
CA SER A 158 1.15 1.25 -1.47
C SER A 158 2.56 1.47 -0.91
N LEU A 159 2.62 1.96 0.33
CA LEU A 159 3.86 2.08 1.09
C LEU A 159 4.56 0.74 1.28
N VAL A 160 3.79 -0.34 1.42
CA VAL A 160 4.31 -1.70 1.61
C VAL A 160 5.26 -2.09 0.49
N TRP A 161 4.94 -1.67 -0.73
CA TRP A 161 5.65 -1.98 -1.96
C TRP A 161 6.59 -0.86 -2.42
N CYS A 162 6.93 0.11 -1.56
CA CYS A 162 7.96 1.10 -1.88
C CYS A 162 9.37 0.51 -1.75
N ARG A 163 10.26 0.87 -2.70
CA ARG A 163 11.67 0.46 -2.69
C ARG A 163 12.41 0.96 -1.45
N ASP A 164 12.15 2.19 -1.04
CA ASP A 164 12.67 2.78 0.20
C ASP A 164 11.51 3.17 1.12
N PHE A 165 11.11 2.22 1.96
CA PHE A 165 9.99 2.38 2.88
C PHE A 165 10.22 3.54 3.87
N ASN A 166 11.43 3.64 4.42
CA ASN A 166 11.73 4.65 5.45
C ASN A 166 11.74 6.05 4.84
N ALA A 167 12.35 6.24 3.67
CA ALA A 167 12.36 7.53 3.00
C ALA A 167 10.95 8.02 2.66
N GLU A 168 10.06 7.13 2.19
CA GLU A 168 8.68 7.52 1.87
C GLU A 168 7.86 7.82 3.15
N ILE A 169 8.08 7.09 4.24
CA ILE A 169 7.50 7.40 5.55
C ILE A 169 7.96 8.78 6.05
N GLU A 170 9.26 9.07 6.01
CA GLU A 170 9.83 10.36 6.40
C GLU A 170 9.26 11.51 5.56
N LYS A 171 9.16 11.31 4.24
CA LYS A 171 8.53 12.26 3.32
C LYS A 171 7.07 12.53 3.69
N ARG A 172 6.27 11.49 3.99
CA ARG A 172 4.88 11.67 4.47
C ARG A 172 4.82 12.36 5.83
N HIS A 173 5.77 12.11 6.73
CA HIS A 173 5.85 12.86 7.99
C HIS A 173 6.25 14.33 7.80
N ALA A 174 7.17 14.63 6.88
CA ALA A 174 7.54 15.99 6.52
C ALA A 174 6.34 16.74 5.92
N GLN A 175 5.62 16.11 4.99
CA GLN A 175 4.42 16.66 4.39
C GLN A 175 3.34 16.96 5.44
N ARG A 176 3.01 15.98 6.32
CA ARG A 176 2.03 16.20 7.40
C ARG A 176 2.42 17.33 8.36
N ARG A 177 3.72 17.47 8.67
CA ARG A 177 4.21 18.58 9.50
C ARG A 177 4.04 19.92 8.81
N GLU A 178 4.31 19.99 7.51
CA GLU A 178 4.14 21.22 6.72
C GLU A 178 2.67 21.60 6.59
N GLU A 179 1.79 20.65 6.29
CA GLU A 179 0.34 20.87 6.25
C GLU A 179 -0.23 21.30 7.61
N ALA A 180 0.29 20.75 8.71
CA ALA A 180 -0.09 21.18 10.05
C ALA A 180 0.36 22.62 10.36
N LYS A 181 1.59 23.00 9.96
CA LYS A 181 2.07 24.39 10.08
C LYS A 181 1.22 25.36 9.26
N GLN A 182 0.90 25.00 8.02
CA GLN A 182 0.05 25.83 7.16
C GLN A 182 -1.36 26.02 7.74
N ARG A 183 -1.92 25.00 8.38
CA ARG A 183 -3.21 25.11 9.08
C ARG A 183 -3.12 26.04 10.29
N ALA A 184 -2.09 25.87 11.13
CA ALA A 184 -1.86 26.74 12.28
C ALA A 184 -1.67 28.22 11.87
N ASN A 185 -0.88 28.47 10.82
CA ASN A 185 -0.68 29.83 10.31
C ASN A 185 -1.98 30.44 9.76
N LYS A 186 -2.80 29.66 9.04
CA LYS A 186 -4.10 30.12 8.53
C LYS A 186 -5.07 30.46 9.66
N GLU A 187 -5.10 29.66 10.72
CA GLU A 187 -5.90 29.92 11.90
C GLU A 187 -5.44 31.20 12.61
N GLU A 188 -4.12 31.42 12.73
CA GLU A 188 -3.55 32.65 13.29
C GLU A 188 -3.88 33.87 12.43
N GLU A 189 -3.72 33.80 11.10
CA GLU A 189 -4.08 34.88 10.17
C GLU A 189 -5.58 35.23 10.26
N GLN A 190 -6.45 34.22 10.34
CA GLN A 190 -7.88 34.41 10.52
C GLN A 190 -8.21 35.08 11.86
N GLN A 191 -7.53 34.68 12.94
CA GLN A 191 -7.71 35.29 14.26
C GLN A 191 -7.23 36.75 14.29
N VAL A 192 -6.09 37.05 13.67
CA VAL A 192 -5.58 38.42 13.55
C VAL A 192 -6.53 39.28 12.72
N GLN A 193 -7.05 38.76 11.61
CA GLN A 193 -8.02 39.46 10.78
C GLN A 193 -9.31 39.74 11.54
N TYR A 194 -9.83 38.75 12.29
CA TYR A 194 -11.00 38.92 13.15
C TYR A 194 -10.78 40.01 14.22
N MET A 195 -9.64 40.01 14.91
CA MET A 195 -9.32 41.05 15.90
C MET A 195 -9.22 42.44 15.26
N ARG A 196 -8.62 42.55 14.07
CA ARG A 196 -8.53 43.80 13.32
C ARG A 196 -9.92 44.33 12.95
N ASP A 197 -10.81 43.46 12.51
CA ASP A 197 -12.19 43.82 12.15
C ASP A 197 -13.00 44.27 13.36
N GLN A 198 -12.84 43.61 14.51
CA GLN A 198 -13.43 44.03 15.79
C GLN A 198 -12.93 45.40 16.24
N ILE A 199 -11.61 45.64 16.22
CA ILE A 199 -11.04 46.95 16.57
C ILE A 199 -11.54 48.02 15.60
N GLY A 200 -11.59 47.71 14.30
CA GLY A 200 -12.12 48.61 13.28
C GLY A 200 -13.59 48.97 13.50
N ALA A 201 -14.42 48.04 13.98
CA ALA A 201 -15.81 48.32 14.35
C ALA A 201 -15.89 49.26 15.56
N LEU A 202 -15.17 48.96 16.65
CA LEU A 202 -15.15 49.79 17.86
C LEU A 202 -14.70 51.23 17.59
N VAL A 203 -13.69 51.42 16.72
CA VAL A 203 -13.21 52.76 16.34
C VAL A 203 -14.25 53.53 15.50
N ARG A 204 -15.01 52.86 14.64
CA ARG A 204 -16.09 53.50 13.87
C ARG A 204 -17.23 53.94 14.78
N ASP A 205 -17.63 53.10 15.73
CA ASP A 205 -18.70 53.41 16.68
C ASP A 205 -18.33 54.62 17.55
N ALA A 206 -17.11 54.64 18.12
CA ALA A 206 -16.64 55.77 18.92
C ALA A 206 -16.57 57.10 18.16
N ARG A 207 -16.35 57.08 16.83
CA ARG A 207 -16.32 58.28 16.00
C ARG A 207 -17.73 58.83 15.73
N ASN A 208 -18.73 57.96 15.63
CA ASN A 208 -20.12 58.37 15.42
C ASN A 208 -20.72 59.00 16.70
N ASP A 209 -20.41 58.45 17.87
CA ASP A 209 -20.89 58.99 19.17
C ASP A 209 -20.35 60.40 19.47
N GLY A 210 -19.19 60.76 18.92
CA GLY A 210 -18.57 62.08 19.09
C GLY A 210 -19.19 63.22 18.26
N TYR A 211 -20.10 62.93 17.32
CA TYR A 211 -20.64 63.92 16.37
C TYR A 211 -22.07 64.39 16.67
N GLU A 212 -22.77 63.81 17.64
CA GLU A 212 -24.13 64.23 18.01
C GLU A 212 -24.19 65.48 18.92
N GLY A 213 -23.04 66.05 19.32
CA GLY A 213 -22.98 67.04 20.40
C GLY A 213 -22.94 68.55 20.05
N ASN A 214 -22.92 68.98 18.77
CA ASN A 214 -22.60 70.40 18.49
C ASN A 214 -23.38 71.09 17.34
N THR A 215 -24.66 70.77 17.15
CA THR A 215 -25.56 71.55 16.26
C THR A 215 -26.50 72.51 17.00
N SER A 216 -26.37 72.65 18.34
CA SER A 216 -27.13 73.65 19.10
C SER A 216 -26.40 75.00 19.14
N GLY A 217 -26.59 75.83 18.11
CA GLY A 217 -26.24 77.24 18.22
C GLY A 217 -26.18 78.02 16.91
N ALA A 218 -27.34 78.48 16.42
CA ALA A 218 -27.50 79.80 15.79
C ALA A 218 -28.97 80.03 15.39
N GLY A 219 -29.84 80.23 16.39
CA GLY A 219 -31.10 80.95 16.20
C GLY A 219 -30.87 82.40 16.61
N LEU A 220 -30.60 83.26 15.63
CA LEU A 220 -30.65 84.72 15.74
C LEU A 220 -32.06 85.15 15.37
N GLU A 221 -32.81 85.71 16.33
CA GLU A 221 -33.81 86.78 16.15
C GLU A 221 -34.20 87.37 17.51
#